data_AF-A0A2G6R6L4-F1
#
_entry.id   AF-A0A2G6R6L4-F1
#
_cell.length_a   1.000
_cell.length_b   1.000
_cell.length_c   1.000
_cell.angle_alpha   90.00
_cell.angle_beta   90.00
_cell.angle_gamma   90.00
#
_symmetry.space_group_name_H-M   'P 1'
#
loop_
_entity.id
_entity.type
_entity.pdbx_description
1 polymer ?
#
loop_
_entity_poly.entity_id
_entity_poly.type
_entity_poly.pdbx_seq_one_letter_code
_entity_poly.pdbx_strand_id
1 'polypeptide(L)' 'MANKTFEELFAELSETARTRPEGSGTVQRLDAGVHSIGKKIVEEAAEVWMAAEYESDEA' A
#
# COMPACT_ATOMS: atom_id res chain seq x y z
N MET A 1 1.42 -11.19 -13.16
CA MET A 1 2.54 -10.28 -12.85
C MET A 1 3.57 -11.08 -12.07
N ALA A 2 4.87 -10.89 -12.29
CA ALA A 2 5.85 -11.53 -11.42
C ALA A 2 5.64 -11.02 -9.99
N ASN A 3 5.53 -11.94 -9.01
CA ASN A 3 5.43 -11.56 -7.60
C ASN A 3 6.77 -10.96 -7.19
N LYS A 4 6.80 -9.64 -6.98
CA LYS A 4 7.96 -8.96 -6.38
C LYS A 4 8.16 -9.50 -4.97
N THR A 5 9.41 -9.60 -4.52
CA THR A 5 9.67 -9.80 -3.10
C THR A 5 9.29 -8.55 -2.31
N PHE A 6 9.21 -8.69 -0.97
CA PHE A 6 8.97 -7.55 -0.10
C PHE A 6 10.06 -6.48 -0.27
N GLU A 7 11.32 -6.90 -0.37
CA GLU A 7 12.48 -6.01 -0.52
C GLU A 7 12.46 -5.29 -1.86
N GLU A 8 12.08 -5.98 -2.94
CA GLU A 8 11.94 -5.37 -4.27
C GLU A 8 10.84 -4.30 -4.28
N LEU A 9 9.69 -4.59 -3.69
CA LEU A 9 8.60 -3.62 -3.56
C LEU A 9 9.01 -2.43 -2.68
N PHE A 10 9.68 -2.68 -1.56
CA PHE A 10 10.14 -1.62 -0.68
C PHE A 10 11.18 -0.72 -1.36
N ALA A 11 12.12 -1.28 -2.12
CA ALA A 11 13.11 -0.54 -2.89
C ALA A 11 12.42 0.34 -3.95
N GLU A 12 11.42 -0.18 -4.65
CA GLU A 12 10.64 0.58 -5.63
C GLU A 12 9.86 1.75 -5.00
N LEU A 13 9.21 1.52 -3.86
CA LEU A 13 8.49 2.58 -3.14
C LEU A 13 9.45 3.65 -2.61
N SER A 14 10.63 3.24 -2.14
CA SER A 14 11.70 4.14 -1.69
C SER A 14 12.22 5.00 -2.84
N GLU A 15 12.42 4.40 -4.01
CA GLU A 15 12.86 5.12 -5.21
C GLU A 15 11.77 6.06 -5.74
N THR A 16 10.50 5.65 -5.67
CA THR A 16 9.34 6.49 -6.00
C THR A 16 9.26 7.69 -5.07
N ALA A 17 9.52 7.52 -3.77
CA ALA A 17 9.57 8.61 -2.80
C ALA A 17 10.70 9.61 -3.11
N ARG A 18 11.85 9.13 -3.62
CA ARG A 18 13.00 9.94 -3.99
C ARG A 18 12.79 10.72 -5.30
N THR A 19 12.28 10.04 -6.32
CA THR A 19 12.15 10.59 -7.69
C THR A 19 10.85 11.34 -7.93
N ARG A 20 9.83 11.07 -7.10
CA ARG A 20 8.52 11.72 -7.10
C ARG A 20 7.88 11.81 -8.51
N PRO A 21 7.72 10.70 -9.23
CA PRO A 21 7.13 10.70 -10.57
C PRO A 21 5.68 11.22 -10.52
N GLU A 22 5.32 12.02 -11.54
CA GLU A 22 3.97 12.59 -11.68
C GLU A 22 2.90 11.49 -11.74
N GLY A 23 1.76 11.72 -11.08
CA GLY A 23 0.65 10.77 -11.05
C GLY A 23 0.84 9.57 -10.10
N SER A 24 1.97 9.45 -9.40
CA SER A 24 2.19 8.34 -8.45
C SER A 24 1.27 8.42 -7.23
N GLY A 25 0.51 7.35 -6.99
CA GLY A 25 -0.28 7.19 -5.78
C GLY A 25 0.57 7.14 -4.50
N THR A 26 1.79 6.61 -4.57
CA THR A 26 2.74 6.62 -3.43
C THR A 26 3.12 8.04 -3.06
N VAL A 27 3.41 8.89 -4.05
CA VAL A 27 3.74 10.30 -3.83
C VAL A 27 2.55 11.04 -3.21
N GLN A 28 1.34 10.83 -3.75
CA GLN A 28 0.11 11.43 -3.19
C GLN A 28 -0.12 11.04 -1.72
N ARG A 29 0.13 9.78 -1.36
CA ARG A 29 0.00 9.30 0.03
C ARG A 29 1.05 9.89 0.96
N LEU A 30 2.30 10.02 0.49
CA LEU A 30 3.38 10.67 1.24
C LEU A 30 3.04 12.14 1.50
N ASP A 31 2.52 12.85 0.50
CA ASP A 31 2.13 14.26 0.61
C ASP A 31 0.93 14.47 1.53
N ALA A 32 0.03 13.48 1.63
CA ALA A 32 -1.09 13.47 2.58
C ALA A 32 -0.65 13.25 4.05
N GLY A 33 0.61 12.85 4.27
CA GLY A 33 1.24 12.79 5.59
C GLY A 33 0.92 11.53 6.42
N VAL A 34 1.67 11.39 7.52
CA VAL A 34 1.70 10.17 8.35
C VAL A 34 0.34 9.80 8.95
N HIS A 35 -0.50 10.78 9.30
CA HIS A 35 -1.83 10.51 9.85
C HIS A 35 -2.73 9.84 8.80
N SER A 36 -2.70 10.32 7.55
CA SER A 36 -3.48 9.72 6.45
C SER A 36 -3.00 8.30 6.13
N ILE A 37 -1.68 8.08 6.15
CA ILE A 37 -1.08 6.75 5.94
C ILE A 37 -1.50 5.81 7.08
N GLY A 38 -1.38 6.26 8.34
CA GLY A 38 -1.77 5.47 9.51
C GLY A 38 -3.25 5.10 9.51
N LYS A 39 -4.14 6.05 9.15
CA LYS A 39 -5.58 5.77 9.00
C LYS A 39 -5.81 4.67 7.97
N LYS A 40 -5.12 4.71 6.83
CA LYS A 40 -5.28 3.69 5.78
C LYS A 40 -4.76 2.32 6.22
N ILE A 41 -3.68 2.25 6.99
CA ILE A 41 -3.20 0.99 7.57
C ILE A 41 -4.28 0.36 8.48
N VAL A 42 -4.95 1.16 9.31
CA VAL A 42 -6.02 0.65 10.20
C VAL A 42 -7.23 0.18 9.39
N GLU A 43 -7.61 0.92 8.35
CA GLU A 43 -8.71 0.56 7.45
C GLU A 43 -8.45 -0.78 6.75
N GLU A 44 -7.27 -0.96 6.16
CA GLU A 44 -6.88 -2.21 5.50
C GLU A 44 -6.76 -3.38 6.48
N ALA A 45 -6.31 -3.14 7.72
CA ALA A 45 -6.28 -4.19 8.74
C ALA A 45 -7.69 -4.68 9.10
N ALA A 46 -8.68 -3.77 9.16
CA ALA A 46 -10.08 -4.15 9.36
C ALA A 46 -10.64 -4.90 8.15
N GLU A 47 -10.31 -4.48 6.93
CA GLU A 47 -10.72 -5.17 5.69
C GLU A 47 -10.11 -6.58 5.61
N VAL A 48 -8.83 -6.75 5.97
CA VAL A 48 -8.18 -8.07 6.05
C VAL A 48 -8.88 -8.97 7.06
N TRP A 49 -9.30 -8.44 8.22
CA TRP A 49 -10.05 -9.23 9.20
C TRP A 49 -11.42 -9.65 8.63
N MET A 50 -12.17 -8.72 8.05
CA MET A 50 -13.46 -9.04 7.43
C MET A 50 -13.30 -10.08 6.32
N ALA A 51 -12.28 -9.95 5.47
CA ALA A 51 -12.00 -10.90 4.41
C ALA A 51 -11.67 -12.30 4.98
N ALA A 52 -10.87 -12.37 6.04
CA ALA A 52 -10.53 -13.63 6.69
C ALA A 52 -11.74 -14.34 7.33
N GLU A 53 -12.78 -13.61 7.71
CA GLU A 53 -14.01 -14.18 8.28
C GLU A 53 -15.07 -14.55 7.23
N TYR A 54 -15.18 -13.78 6.15
CA TYR A 54 -16.36 -13.82 5.28
C TYR A 54 -16.09 -14.04 3.79
N GLU A 55 -14.84 -13.91 3.33
CA GLU A 55 -14.49 -13.99 1.92
C GLU A 55 -13.69 -15.27 1.62
N SER A 56 -13.83 -15.80 0.40
CA SER A 56 -13.06 -16.96 -0.08
C SER A 56 -12.14 -16.59 -1.24
N ASP A 57 -11.12 -17.42 -1.48
CA ASP A 57 -10.21 -17.27 -2.63
C ASP A 57 -10.91 -17.47 -3.99
N GLU A 58 -12.09 -18.09 -4.00
CA GLU A 58 -13.00 -18.13 -5.15
C GLU A 58 -13.87 -16.86 -5.13
N ALA A 59 -13.52 -15.90 -5.98
CA ALA A 59 -14.31 -14.70 -6.26
C ALA A 59 -15.43 -14.97 -7.29
#